data_AF-A0A5S3WR01-F1
#
_entry.id   AF-A0A5S3WR01-F1
#
_cell.length_a   1.000
_cell.length_b   1.000
_cell.length_c   1.000
_cell.angle_alpha   90.00
_cell.angle_beta   90.00
_cell.angle_gamma   90.00
#
_symmetry.space_group_name_H-M   'P 1'
#
loop_
_entity.id
_entity.type
_entity.pdbx_description
1 polymer ?
#
loop_
_entity_poly.entity_id
_entity_poly.type
_entity_poly.pdbx_seq_one_letter_code
_entity_poly.pdbx_strand_id
1 'polypeptide(L)'
;MMGDPVAIPCLIIRVNDWVPQVRDAAVKALSKLMVDENVEAFIQCLPQVYHLQDCHRANHQDVIRQVETLLLTDTNRGHLLAAVQSANSYVARLCLNLVIEHQVVDAQTLLPMAFASKDVLVRAHAFRWSGVHYPQVLEKYYLSLLNDKFMPIRKASLKHLLMATYRAQVAEKGLVDRHSSVRELAVKHCLENGIDVVAFYREHLTKDSSTKAAIWGLGYLKCVDALYKIKCFYQHGAPSLRKQALNSLLKLDSHNSKAYLLNGLKDPSPSVCKEAARLIVKTQVYLNAKALMDIICGSDHPHTARACVALSHQINKWERVVFLLMLMSNEQVVFMFDEGQIKSELANWGDDYNRSFIQPTQAQIYEIRVLMAGVPTTRFSEHFRSFAHALKTLGIH
;
A
#
# COMPACT_ATOMS: atom_id res chain seq x y z
N MET A 1 -33.65 -32.78 16.56
CA MET A 1 -33.11 -31.40 16.50
C MET A 1 -33.54 -30.75 15.19
N MET A 2 -34.76 -30.23 15.10
CA MET A 2 -35.06 -29.16 14.15
C MET A 2 -34.81 -27.86 14.92
N GLY A 3 -33.91 -27.00 14.46
CA GLY A 3 -33.62 -25.71 15.12
C GLY A 3 -32.15 -25.41 15.40
N ASP A 4 -31.19 -26.30 15.11
CA ASP A 4 -29.78 -26.03 15.39
C ASP A 4 -29.17 -25.04 14.36
N PRO A 5 -28.73 -23.83 14.75
CA PRO A 5 -28.15 -22.84 13.85
C PRO A 5 -26.84 -23.31 13.19
N VAL A 6 -26.18 -24.35 13.72
CA VAL A 6 -24.95 -24.91 13.14
C VAL A 6 -25.16 -25.42 11.71
N ALA A 7 -26.40 -25.79 11.34
CA ALA A 7 -26.73 -26.25 10.00
C ALA A 7 -26.83 -25.12 8.95
N ILE A 8 -27.03 -23.86 9.37
CA ILE A 8 -27.33 -22.73 8.48
C ILE A 8 -26.27 -22.53 7.38
N PRO A 9 -24.95 -22.47 7.69
CA PRO A 9 -23.94 -22.29 6.64
C PRO A 9 -23.97 -23.39 5.58
N CYS A 10 -24.13 -24.65 6.01
CA CYS A 10 -24.18 -25.80 5.13
C CYS A 10 -25.43 -25.78 4.24
N LEU A 11 -26.58 -25.38 4.80
CA LEU A 11 -27.84 -25.28 4.06
C LEU A 11 -27.77 -24.17 3.00
N ILE A 12 -27.19 -23.01 3.31
CA ILE A 12 -27.02 -21.92 2.33
C ILE A 12 -26.22 -22.40 1.10
N ILE A 13 -25.17 -23.18 1.30
CA ILE A 13 -24.40 -23.76 0.18
C ILE A 13 -25.29 -24.71 -0.65
N ARG A 14 -26.12 -25.54 0.01
CA ARG A 14 -27.01 -26.51 -0.65
C ARG A 14 -28.20 -25.87 -1.36
N VAL A 15 -28.55 -24.62 -1.06
CA VAL A 15 -29.55 -23.87 -1.84
C VAL A 15 -29.13 -23.75 -3.32
N ASN A 16 -27.83 -23.77 -3.63
CA ASN A 16 -27.30 -23.77 -5.01
C ASN A 16 -26.71 -25.12 -5.46
N ASP A 17 -27.21 -26.24 -4.92
CA ASP A 17 -26.76 -27.58 -5.33
C ASP A 17 -27.06 -27.90 -6.81
N TRP A 18 -26.36 -28.88 -7.37
CA TRP A 18 -26.59 -29.33 -8.74
C TRP A 18 -27.82 -30.25 -8.84
N VAL A 19 -28.20 -30.92 -7.76
CA VAL A 19 -29.40 -31.76 -7.69
C VAL A 19 -30.62 -30.92 -7.27
N PRO A 20 -31.68 -30.79 -8.10
CA PRO A 20 -32.86 -29.99 -7.76
C PRO A 20 -33.52 -30.37 -6.44
N GLN A 21 -33.65 -31.67 -6.14
CA GLN A 21 -34.26 -32.18 -4.92
C GLN A 21 -33.48 -31.77 -3.67
N VAL A 22 -32.15 -31.70 -3.76
CA VAL A 22 -31.29 -31.25 -2.66
C VAL A 22 -31.49 -29.75 -2.41
N ARG A 23 -31.61 -28.95 -3.47
CA ARG A 23 -31.92 -27.51 -3.33
C ARG A 23 -33.26 -27.29 -2.66
N ASP A 24 -34.31 -27.97 -3.13
CA ASP A 24 -35.66 -27.80 -2.58
C ASP A 24 -35.72 -28.23 -1.10
N ALA A 25 -35.02 -29.31 -0.75
CA ALA A 25 -34.87 -29.73 0.64
C ALA A 25 -34.09 -28.71 1.47
N ALA A 26 -33.03 -28.13 0.93
CA ALA A 26 -32.23 -27.11 1.61
C ALA A 26 -33.02 -25.82 1.85
N VAL A 27 -33.76 -25.33 0.86
CA VAL A 27 -34.64 -24.15 1.00
C VAL A 27 -35.71 -24.39 2.07
N LYS A 28 -36.37 -25.55 2.05
CA LYS A 28 -37.37 -25.93 3.07
C LYS A 28 -36.79 -26.08 4.47
N ALA A 29 -35.56 -26.57 4.59
CA ALA A 29 -34.87 -26.68 5.87
C ALA A 29 -34.42 -25.30 6.38
N LEU A 30 -33.88 -24.46 5.50
CA LEU A 30 -33.43 -23.12 5.82
C LEU A 30 -34.60 -22.24 6.27
N SER A 31 -35.75 -22.30 5.61
CA SER A 31 -36.94 -21.52 6.00
C SER A 31 -37.47 -21.88 7.39
N LYS A 32 -37.34 -23.15 7.81
CA LYS A 32 -37.68 -23.57 9.19
C LYS A 32 -36.71 -23.05 10.25
N LEU A 33 -35.49 -22.66 9.84
CA LEU A 33 -34.48 -22.09 10.73
C LEU A 33 -34.55 -20.57 10.80
N MET A 34 -35.28 -19.90 9.90
CA MET A 34 -35.49 -18.45 9.87
C MET A 34 -36.44 -18.00 11.00
N VAL A 35 -35.96 -18.13 12.24
CA VAL A 35 -36.62 -17.73 13.48
C VAL A 35 -35.72 -16.75 14.23
N ASP A 36 -36.31 -15.95 15.12
CA ASP A 36 -35.62 -14.88 15.85
C ASP A 36 -34.42 -15.41 16.64
N GLU A 37 -34.51 -16.60 17.22
CA GLU A 37 -33.43 -17.23 17.99
C GLU A 37 -32.16 -17.49 17.16
N ASN A 38 -32.28 -17.58 15.84
CA ASN A 38 -31.19 -17.87 14.92
C ASN A 38 -30.67 -16.62 14.18
N VAL A 39 -31.17 -15.42 14.50
CA VAL A 39 -30.83 -14.17 13.79
C VAL A 39 -29.33 -13.94 13.69
N GLU A 40 -28.57 -14.17 14.77
CA GLU A 40 -27.13 -13.93 14.78
C GLU A 40 -26.39 -14.88 13.84
N ALA A 41 -26.84 -16.14 13.72
CA ALA A 41 -26.27 -17.10 12.80
C ALA A 41 -26.50 -16.69 11.35
N PHE A 42 -27.69 -16.16 11.02
CA PHE A 42 -27.96 -15.58 9.70
C PHE A 42 -27.10 -14.34 9.41
N ILE A 43 -26.93 -13.45 10.39
CA ILE A 43 -26.04 -12.29 10.28
C ILE A 43 -24.61 -12.74 9.93
N GLN A 44 -24.07 -13.73 10.64
CA GLN A 44 -22.73 -14.24 10.34
C GLN A 44 -22.62 -14.91 8.97
N CYS A 45 -23.74 -15.41 8.44
CA CYS A 45 -23.82 -16.04 7.12
C CYS A 45 -24.19 -15.07 6.00
N LEU A 46 -24.39 -13.78 6.26
CA LEU A 46 -24.72 -12.78 5.23
C LEU A 46 -23.79 -12.83 4.00
N PRO A 47 -22.46 -12.98 4.12
CA PRO A 47 -21.60 -13.12 2.95
C PRO A 47 -21.98 -14.29 2.04
N GLN A 48 -22.35 -15.44 2.62
CA GLN A 48 -22.79 -16.61 1.89
C GLN A 48 -24.19 -16.42 1.30
N VAL A 49 -25.09 -15.76 2.03
CA VAL A 49 -26.44 -15.42 1.54
C VAL A 49 -26.34 -14.51 0.32
N TYR A 50 -25.57 -13.43 0.37
CA TYR A 50 -25.41 -12.53 -0.77
C TYR A 50 -24.61 -13.14 -1.92
N HIS A 51 -23.71 -14.08 -1.66
CA HIS A 51 -23.04 -14.84 -2.73
C HIS A 51 -24.03 -15.64 -3.61
N LEU A 52 -25.24 -15.95 -3.11
CA LEU A 52 -26.29 -16.57 -3.92
C LEU A 52 -26.75 -15.68 -5.09
N GLN A 53 -26.50 -14.37 -5.06
CA GLN A 53 -26.79 -13.47 -6.19
C GLN A 53 -25.93 -13.79 -7.42
N ASP A 54 -24.70 -14.26 -7.20
CA ASP A 54 -23.76 -14.66 -8.25
C ASP A 54 -23.97 -16.13 -8.69
N CYS A 55 -24.92 -16.83 -8.06
CA CYS A 55 -25.20 -18.22 -8.33
C CYS A 55 -26.31 -18.37 -9.38
N HIS A 56 -26.04 -19.10 -10.46
CA HIS A 56 -26.92 -19.13 -11.63
C HIS A 56 -27.73 -20.43 -11.81
N ARG A 57 -27.61 -21.41 -10.92
CA ARG A 57 -28.32 -22.70 -11.11
C ARG A 57 -29.83 -22.61 -10.85
N ALA A 58 -30.26 -21.62 -10.08
CA ALA A 58 -31.65 -21.30 -9.78
C ALA A 58 -31.75 -19.81 -9.43
N ASN A 59 -32.97 -19.28 -9.35
CA ASN A 59 -33.21 -17.94 -8.84
C ASN A 59 -33.28 -17.96 -7.31
N HIS A 60 -32.31 -17.32 -6.65
CA HIS A 60 -32.18 -17.32 -5.19
C HIS A 60 -32.70 -16.05 -4.51
N GLN A 61 -33.31 -15.13 -5.27
CA GLN A 61 -33.77 -13.84 -4.75
C GLN A 61 -34.79 -13.97 -3.62
N ASP A 62 -35.68 -14.97 -3.66
CA ASP A 62 -36.68 -15.17 -2.62
C ASP A 62 -36.06 -15.61 -1.29
N VAL A 63 -34.98 -16.41 -1.32
CA VAL A 63 -34.26 -16.83 -0.12
C VAL A 63 -33.56 -15.63 0.51
N ILE A 64 -32.88 -14.81 -0.30
CA ILE A 64 -32.20 -13.60 0.16
C ILE A 64 -33.21 -12.65 0.82
N ARG A 65 -34.35 -12.38 0.14
CA ARG A 65 -35.41 -11.52 0.67
C ARG A 65 -35.99 -12.02 1.99
N GLN A 66 -36.16 -13.33 2.14
CA GLN A 66 -36.65 -13.91 3.40
C GLN A 66 -35.66 -13.71 4.54
N VAL A 67 -34.36 -13.86 4.29
CA VAL A 67 -33.31 -13.55 5.28
C VAL A 67 -33.36 -12.06 5.64
N GLU A 68 -33.38 -11.16 4.66
CA GLU A 68 -33.47 -9.72 4.92
C GLU A 68 -34.72 -9.37 5.73
N THR A 69 -35.86 -9.97 5.39
CA THR A 69 -37.13 -9.77 6.12
C THR A 69 -36.99 -10.17 7.60
N LEU A 70 -36.35 -11.30 7.89
CA LEU A 70 -36.06 -11.74 9.26
C LEU A 70 -35.16 -10.73 9.99
N LEU A 71 -34.10 -10.26 9.34
CA LEU A 71 -33.13 -9.34 9.96
C LEU A 71 -33.71 -7.94 10.22
N LEU A 72 -34.69 -7.52 9.42
CA LEU A 72 -35.30 -6.20 9.45
C LEU A 72 -36.53 -6.11 10.38
N THR A 73 -36.92 -7.18 11.06
CA THR A 73 -38.00 -7.11 12.06
C THR A 73 -37.63 -6.21 13.22
N ASP A 74 -38.64 -5.64 13.90
CA ASP A 74 -38.43 -4.77 15.07
C ASP A 74 -37.64 -5.47 16.19
N THR A 75 -37.85 -6.78 16.36
CA THR A 75 -37.13 -7.64 17.31
C THR A 75 -35.65 -7.80 16.95
N ASN A 76 -35.34 -7.95 15.67
CA ASN A 76 -34.02 -8.39 15.20
C ASN A 76 -33.09 -7.26 14.74
N ARG A 77 -33.64 -6.08 14.39
CA ARG A 77 -32.85 -4.94 13.91
C ARG A 77 -31.75 -4.50 14.88
N GLY A 78 -31.91 -4.74 16.19
CA GLY A 78 -30.88 -4.48 17.19
C GLY A 78 -29.61 -5.32 16.97
N HIS A 79 -29.77 -6.61 16.64
CA HIS A 79 -28.65 -7.49 16.30
C HIS A 79 -27.97 -7.05 14.99
N LEU A 80 -28.76 -6.66 13.98
CA LEU A 80 -28.23 -6.12 12.72
C LEU A 80 -27.38 -4.86 12.95
N LEU A 81 -27.87 -3.95 13.79
CA LEU A 81 -27.19 -2.70 14.12
C LEU A 81 -25.89 -2.94 14.89
N ALA A 82 -25.91 -3.84 15.87
CA ALA A 82 -24.70 -4.25 16.60
C ALA A 82 -23.64 -4.88 15.66
N ALA A 83 -24.08 -5.63 14.66
CA ALA A 83 -23.22 -6.30 13.70
C ALA A 83 -22.46 -5.36 12.75
N VAL A 84 -22.81 -4.07 12.66
CA VAL A 84 -21.99 -3.04 11.97
C VAL A 84 -20.57 -2.95 12.56
N GLN A 85 -20.40 -3.39 13.81
CA GLN A 85 -19.10 -3.45 14.50
C GLN A 85 -18.50 -4.86 14.55
N SER A 86 -19.04 -5.81 13.78
CA SER A 86 -18.55 -7.18 13.71
C SER A 86 -17.05 -7.25 13.44
N ALA A 87 -16.37 -8.22 14.07
CA ALA A 87 -14.98 -8.52 13.79
C ALA A 87 -14.79 -9.09 12.37
N ASN A 88 -15.84 -9.68 11.78
CA ASN A 88 -15.85 -10.10 10.40
C ASN A 88 -16.17 -8.89 9.50
N SER A 89 -15.16 -8.41 8.78
CA SER A 89 -15.25 -7.28 7.85
C SER A 89 -16.35 -7.42 6.79
N TYR A 90 -16.62 -8.62 6.28
CA TYR A 90 -17.65 -8.81 5.26
C TYR A 90 -19.05 -8.63 5.86
N VAL A 91 -19.28 -9.23 7.03
CA VAL A 91 -20.54 -9.08 7.79
C VAL A 91 -20.76 -7.60 8.13
N ALA A 92 -19.77 -6.94 8.73
CA ALA A 92 -19.90 -5.53 9.15
C ALA A 92 -20.29 -4.59 8.00
N ARG A 93 -19.73 -4.82 6.79
CA ARG A 93 -20.04 -4.02 5.59
C ARG A 93 -21.45 -4.29 5.08
N LEU A 94 -21.88 -5.55 5.03
CA LEU A 94 -23.22 -5.93 4.59
C LEU A 94 -24.30 -5.44 5.56
N CYS A 95 -24.06 -5.56 6.87
CA CYS A 95 -24.95 -5.01 7.88
C CYS A 95 -25.07 -3.49 7.77
N LEU A 96 -23.97 -2.76 7.56
CA LEU A 96 -24.04 -1.32 7.33
C LEU A 96 -24.89 -0.99 6.09
N ASN A 97 -24.71 -1.72 4.98
CA ASN A 97 -25.49 -1.49 3.77
C ASN A 97 -26.99 -1.69 4.04
N LEU A 98 -27.38 -2.81 4.66
CA LEU A 98 -28.78 -3.08 5.01
C LEU A 98 -29.37 -2.00 5.91
N VAL A 99 -28.63 -1.57 6.94
CA VAL A 99 -29.07 -0.51 7.85
C VAL A 99 -29.30 0.81 7.12
N ILE A 100 -28.43 1.16 6.16
CA ILE A 100 -28.56 2.37 5.34
C ILE A 100 -29.71 2.26 4.33
N GLU A 101 -29.76 1.16 3.57
CA GLU A 101 -30.74 0.94 2.49
C GLU A 101 -32.17 0.92 3.02
N HIS A 102 -32.38 0.29 4.18
CA HIS A 102 -33.69 0.17 4.81
C HIS A 102 -33.95 1.22 5.90
N GLN A 103 -33.04 2.18 6.09
CA GLN A 103 -33.16 3.26 7.09
C GLN A 103 -33.55 2.75 8.48
N VAL A 104 -32.89 1.66 8.90
CA VAL A 104 -33.25 0.93 10.13
C VAL A 104 -33.18 1.82 11.38
N VAL A 105 -32.26 2.79 11.38
CA VAL A 105 -32.12 3.85 12.39
C VAL A 105 -31.72 5.16 11.73
N ASP A 106 -31.90 6.28 12.42
CA ASP A 106 -31.43 7.58 11.97
C ASP A 106 -29.89 7.70 11.94
N ALA A 107 -29.40 8.75 11.26
CA ALA A 107 -27.97 9.00 11.14
C ALA A 107 -27.31 9.34 12.50
N GLN A 108 -28.04 10.00 13.42
CA GLN A 108 -27.55 10.34 14.74
C GLN A 108 -27.19 9.09 15.54
N THR A 109 -27.97 8.02 15.37
CA THR A 109 -27.80 6.72 16.01
C THR A 109 -26.75 5.89 15.28
N LEU A 110 -26.77 5.86 13.95
CA LEU A 110 -25.85 5.01 13.16
C LEU A 110 -24.38 5.45 13.22
N LEU A 111 -24.11 6.75 13.10
CA LEU A 111 -22.74 7.25 12.91
C LEU A 111 -21.76 6.92 14.05
N PRO A 112 -22.14 7.03 15.35
CA PRO A 112 -21.27 6.59 16.45
C PRO A 112 -20.81 5.14 16.30
N MET A 113 -21.73 4.23 15.95
CA MET A 113 -21.43 2.82 15.79
C MET A 113 -20.54 2.57 14.58
N ALA A 114 -20.89 3.16 13.44
CA ALA A 114 -20.13 3.01 12.21
C ALA A 114 -18.69 3.56 12.36
N PHE A 115 -18.51 4.74 12.96
CA PHE A 115 -17.18 5.33 13.17
C PHE A 115 -16.33 4.63 14.24
N ALA A 116 -16.95 3.89 15.16
CA ALA A 116 -16.23 3.02 16.09
C ALA A 116 -15.84 1.67 15.46
N SER A 117 -16.31 1.33 14.25
CA SER A 117 -15.96 0.09 13.57
C SER A 117 -14.46 -0.03 13.29
N LYS A 118 -13.91 -1.24 13.50
CA LYS A 118 -12.52 -1.56 13.17
C LYS A 118 -12.28 -1.55 11.66
N ASP A 119 -13.31 -1.85 10.87
CA ASP A 119 -13.22 -1.92 9.41
C ASP A 119 -13.20 -0.52 8.79
N VAL A 120 -12.18 -0.26 7.96
CA VAL A 120 -12.00 1.05 7.33
C VAL A 120 -13.05 1.36 6.28
N LEU A 121 -13.60 0.35 5.60
CA LEU A 121 -14.61 0.54 4.56
C LEU A 121 -15.97 0.84 5.17
N VAL A 122 -16.30 0.27 6.34
CA VAL A 122 -17.48 0.66 7.12
C VAL A 122 -17.42 2.16 7.47
N ARG A 123 -16.33 2.62 8.09
CA ARG A 123 -16.16 4.04 8.43
C ARG A 123 -16.21 4.94 7.19
N ALA A 124 -15.54 4.54 6.11
CA ALA A 124 -15.51 5.32 4.87
C ALA A 124 -16.86 5.37 4.16
N HIS A 125 -17.65 4.30 4.21
CA HIS A 125 -18.99 4.27 3.64
C HIS A 125 -19.93 5.18 4.44
N ALA A 126 -19.97 5.04 5.76
CA ALA A 126 -20.77 5.90 6.64
C ALA A 126 -20.38 7.38 6.49
N PHE A 127 -19.08 7.70 6.36
CA PHE A 127 -18.60 9.05 6.10
C PHE A 127 -19.12 9.63 4.78
N ARG A 128 -19.05 8.85 3.68
CA ARG A 128 -19.54 9.32 2.36
C ARG A 128 -21.06 9.48 2.35
N TRP A 129 -21.77 8.47 2.84
CA TRP A 129 -23.23 8.48 2.91
C TRP A 129 -23.74 9.67 3.72
N SER A 130 -23.23 9.86 4.94
CA SER A 130 -23.62 11.00 5.78
C SER A 130 -23.20 12.35 5.21
N GLY A 131 -22.08 12.43 4.50
CA GLY A 131 -21.68 13.66 3.81
C GLY A 131 -22.66 14.09 2.71
N VAL A 132 -23.33 13.15 2.05
CA VAL A 132 -24.34 13.44 1.01
C VAL A 132 -25.71 13.71 1.62
N HIS A 133 -26.15 12.86 2.55
CA HIS A 133 -27.55 12.84 3.01
C HIS A 133 -27.77 13.56 4.34
N TYR A 134 -26.75 13.64 5.21
CA TYR A 134 -26.86 14.16 6.58
C TYR A 134 -25.68 15.06 6.98
N PRO A 135 -25.33 16.11 6.18
CA PRO A 135 -24.14 16.92 6.43
C PRO A 135 -24.14 17.59 7.81
N GLN A 136 -25.31 18.06 8.28
CA GLN A 136 -25.47 18.67 9.61
C GLN A 136 -25.22 17.69 10.77
N VAL A 137 -25.50 16.39 10.56
CA VAL A 137 -25.20 15.35 11.56
C VAL A 137 -23.71 15.04 11.55
N LEU A 138 -23.10 14.96 10.36
CA LEU A 138 -21.68 14.71 10.18
C LEU A 138 -20.79 15.80 10.78
N GLU A 139 -21.25 17.06 10.78
CA GLU A 139 -20.52 18.21 11.34
C GLU A 139 -19.97 17.99 12.76
N LYS A 140 -20.72 17.25 13.59
CA LYS A 140 -20.35 16.92 14.97
C LYS A 140 -19.12 16.02 15.07
N TYR A 141 -18.76 15.32 13.99
CA TYR A 141 -17.69 14.31 13.99
C TYR A 141 -16.38 14.78 13.36
N TYR A 142 -16.36 15.87 12.58
CA TYR A 142 -15.15 16.23 11.83
C TYR A 142 -13.90 16.41 12.71
N LEU A 143 -14.05 16.97 13.92
CA LEU A 143 -12.92 17.13 14.85
C LEU A 143 -12.33 15.79 15.32
N SER A 144 -13.18 14.80 15.64
CA SER A 144 -12.71 13.47 16.05
C SER A 144 -12.15 12.69 14.86
N LEU A 145 -12.76 12.84 13.68
CA LEU A 145 -12.33 12.22 12.42
C LEU A 145 -10.99 12.73 11.90
N LEU A 146 -10.48 13.86 12.38
CA LEU A 146 -9.07 14.26 12.19
C LEU A 146 -8.07 13.25 12.77
N ASN A 147 -8.50 12.31 13.62
CA ASN A 147 -7.65 11.24 14.16
C ASN A 147 -7.89 9.88 13.49
N ASP A 148 -8.74 9.78 12.45
CA ASP A 148 -9.05 8.49 11.84
C ASP A 148 -7.80 7.78 11.31
N LYS A 149 -7.79 6.45 11.43
CA LYS A 149 -6.71 5.61 10.90
C LYS A 149 -6.57 5.74 9.37
N PHE A 150 -7.62 6.12 8.67
CA PHE A 150 -7.68 6.24 7.23
C PHE A 150 -7.48 7.68 6.77
N MET A 151 -6.49 7.91 5.91
CA MET A 151 -6.10 9.24 5.45
C MET A 151 -7.21 10.00 4.71
N PRO A 152 -7.98 9.40 3.79
CA PRO A 152 -9.04 10.11 3.08
C PRO A 152 -10.09 10.74 4.01
N ILE A 153 -10.48 10.06 5.10
CA ILE A 153 -11.40 10.60 6.11
C ILE A 153 -10.78 11.82 6.79
N ARG A 154 -9.53 11.70 7.30
CA ARG A 154 -8.82 12.82 7.94
C ARG A 154 -8.71 14.02 7.00
N LYS A 155 -8.31 13.79 5.74
CA LYS A 155 -8.15 14.85 4.74
C LYS A 155 -9.46 15.57 4.43
N ALA A 156 -10.55 14.82 4.25
CA ALA A 156 -11.87 15.39 3.98
C ALA A 156 -12.39 16.19 5.18
N SER A 157 -12.19 15.67 6.40
CA SER A 157 -12.56 16.34 7.64
C SER A 157 -11.77 17.63 7.85
N LEU A 158 -10.46 17.59 7.59
CA LEU A 158 -9.61 18.78 7.63
C LEU A 158 -10.09 19.82 6.62
N LYS A 159 -10.36 19.42 5.37
CA LYS A 159 -10.86 20.32 4.33
C LYS A 159 -12.14 21.04 4.79
N HIS A 160 -13.09 20.31 5.34
CA HIS A 160 -14.36 20.89 5.79
C HIS A 160 -14.14 21.89 6.94
N LEU A 161 -13.35 21.51 7.96
CA LEU A 161 -13.11 22.38 9.12
C LEU A 161 -12.37 23.67 8.74
N LEU A 162 -11.45 23.62 7.78
CA LEU A 162 -10.73 24.79 7.29
C LEU A 162 -11.61 25.73 6.45
N MET A 163 -12.72 25.25 5.87
CA MET A 163 -13.65 26.07 5.10
C MET A 163 -14.66 26.83 5.97
N ALA A 164 -15.06 26.27 7.11
CA ALA A 164 -16.13 26.86 7.94
C ALA A 164 -15.66 28.09 8.72
N THR A 165 -14.51 28.02 9.37
CA THR A 165 -13.89 29.14 10.09
C THR A 165 -12.41 28.81 10.26
N TYR A 166 -11.52 29.79 10.05
CA TYR A 166 -10.11 29.59 10.34
C TYR A 166 -9.92 29.21 11.82
N ARG A 167 -9.41 28.00 12.06
CA ARG A 167 -9.04 27.52 13.39
C ARG A 167 -7.56 27.16 13.36
N ALA A 168 -6.72 28.01 13.93
CA ALA A 168 -5.26 27.83 13.95
C ALA A 168 -4.86 26.40 14.39
N GLN A 169 -5.45 25.91 15.48
CA GLN A 169 -5.21 24.56 15.99
C GLN A 169 -5.55 23.44 15.00
N VAL A 170 -6.59 23.63 14.17
CA VAL A 170 -6.96 22.66 13.13
C VAL A 170 -5.93 22.66 12.00
N ALA A 171 -5.50 23.85 11.58
CA ALA A 171 -4.48 24.01 10.55
C ALA A 171 -3.13 23.42 11.01
N GLU A 172 -2.69 23.75 12.22
CA GLU A 172 -1.47 23.21 12.83
C GLU A 172 -1.48 21.68 12.91
N LYS A 173 -2.60 21.09 13.35
CA LYS A 173 -2.78 19.63 13.36
C LYS A 173 -2.64 19.03 11.95
N GLY A 174 -3.15 19.72 10.93
CA GLY A 174 -2.96 19.36 9.54
C GLY A 174 -1.51 19.46 9.08
N LEU A 175 -0.77 20.52 9.48
CA LEU A 175 0.63 20.74 9.13
C LEU A 175 1.56 19.63 9.64
N VAL A 176 1.22 19.00 10.76
CA VAL A 176 1.97 17.88 11.34
C VAL A 176 1.34 16.50 11.11
N ASP A 177 0.32 16.37 10.25
CA ASP A 177 -0.30 15.06 9.95
C ASP A 177 0.76 14.08 9.41
N ARG A 178 0.60 12.80 9.75
CA ARG A 178 1.48 11.71 9.29
C ARG A 178 1.57 11.57 7.77
N HIS A 179 0.56 11.98 7.00
CA HIS A 179 0.51 11.85 5.55
C HIS A 179 0.71 13.19 4.83
N SER A 180 1.55 13.20 3.78
CA SER A 180 1.91 14.43 3.06
C SER A 180 0.71 15.15 2.47
N SER A 181 -0.23 14.45 1.84
CA SER A 181 -1.40 15.09 1.22
C SER A 181 -2.35 15.80 2.20
N VAL A 182 -2.29 15.48 3.50
CA VAL A 182 -3.02 16.23 4.53
C VAL A 182 -2.23 17.48 4.90
N ARG A 183 -0.90 17.34 5.06
CA ARG A 183 0.00 18.48 5.27
C ARG A 183 -0.05 19.49 4.13
N GLU A 184 -0.04 19.04 2.88
CA GLU A 184 -0.16 19.89 1.68
C GLU A 184 -1.44 20.73 1.69
N LEU A 185 -2.56 20.13 2.11
CA LEU A 185 -3.83 20.85 2.26
C LEU A 185 -3.74 21.93 3.35
N ALA A 186 -3.14 21.62 4.50
CA ALA A 186 -2.92 22.57 5.58
C ALA A 186 -1.96 23.70 5.18
N VAL A 187 -0.84 23.37 4.53
CA VAL A 187 0.14 24.34 4.02
C VAL A 187 -0.55 25.31 3.07
N LYS A 188 -1.31 24.80 2.09
CA LYS A 188 -2.04 25.64 1.14
C LYS A 188 -2.95 26.63 1.87
N HIS A 189 -3.77 26.12 2.79
CA HIS A 189 -4.69 26.95 3.55
C HIS A 189 -3.99 28.00 4.41
N CYS A 190 -2.90 27.64 5.09
CA CYS A 190 -2.13 28.58 5.90
C CYS A 190 -1.52 29.70 5.05
N LEU A 191 -0.96 29.37 3.88
CA LEU A 191 -0.40 30.38 2.96
C LEU A 191 -1.49 31.33 2.43
N GLU A 192 -2.67 30.80 2.08
CA GLU A 192 -3.82 31.61 1.64
C GLU A 192 -4.33 32.57 2.73
N ASN A 193 -4.03 32.30 4.01
CA ASN A 193 -4.41 33.12 5.15
C ASN A 193 -3.21 33.90 5.75
N GLY A 194 -2.10 34.01 5.02
CA GLY A 194 -0.94 34.84 5.43
C GLY A 194 -0.15 34.30 6.63
N ILE A 195 -0.28 33.01 6.96
CA ILE A 195 0.45 32.40 8.08
C ILE A 195 1.86 31.99 7.63
N ASP A 196 2.86 32.30 8.46
CA ASP A 196 4.24 31.88 8.22
C ASP A 196 4.46 30.40 8.54
N VAL A 197 4.20 29.55 7.53
CA VAL A 197 4.39 28.10 7.61
C VAL A 197 5.88 27.72 7.72
N VAL A 198 6.80 28.56 7.23
CA VAL A 198 8.24 28.29 7.33
C VAL A 198 8.69 28.45 8.78
N ALA A 199 8.29 29.53 9.45
CA ALA A 199 8.54 29.72 10.88
C ALA A 199 7.98 28.56 11.71
N PHE A 200 6.73 28.15 11.43
CA PHE A 200 6.11 26.98 12.08
C PHE A 200 7.00 25.73 11.93
N TYR A 201 7.39 25.36 10.71
CA TYR A 201 8.21 24.16 10.54
C TYR A 201 9.62 24.29 11.12
N ARG A 202 10.22 25.50 11.15
CA ARG A 202 11.52 25.72 11.82
C ARG A 202 11.45 25.43 13.31
N GLU A 203 10.39 25.87 13.98
CA GLU A 203 10.13 25.57 15.39
C GLU A 203 9.90 24.07 15.61
N HIS A 204 9.18 23.42 14.72
CA HIS A 204 8.87 21.99 14.81
C HIS A 204 10.04 21.05 14.50
N LEU A 205 11.20 21.55 14.06
CA LEU A 205 12.40 20.71 13.87
C LEU A 205 12.97 20.17 15.19
N THR A 206 12.77 20.86 16.31
CA THR A 206 13.26 20.45 17.64
C THR A 206 12.25 19.64 18.45
N LYS A 207 11.05 19.41 17.90
CA LYS A 207 9.95 18.70 18.56
C LYS A 207 9.84 17.28 18.03
N ASP A 208 10.32 16.29 18.78
CA ASP A 208 10.47 14.88 18.37
C ASP A 208 9.27 14.29 17.60
N SER A 209 8.04 14.56 18.06
CA SER A 209 6.82 14.03 17.46
C SER A 209 6.49 14.60 16.08
N SER A 210 7.04 15.77 15.75
CA SER A 210 6.72 16.54 14.53
C SER A 210 7.94 16.83 13.65
N THR A 211 9.15 16.51 14.09
CA THR A 211 10.40 16.74 13.36
C THR A 211 10.33 16.19 11.93
N LYS A 212 9.77 14.99 11.74
CA LYS A 212 9.60 14.41 10.40
C LYS A 212 8.69 15.26 9.50
N ALA A 213 7.58 15.77 10.02
CA ALA A 213 6.69 16.65 9.27
C ALA A 213 7.37 17.98 8.94
N ALA A 214 8.17 18.52 9.86
CA ALA A 214 8.97 19.73 9.64
C ALA A 214 10.05 19.57 8.56
N ILE A 215 10.83 18.47 8.59
CA ILE A 215 11.81 18.16 7.54
C ILE A 215 11.11 18.08 6.18
N TRP A 216 9.97 17.39 6.11
CA TRP A 216 9.16 17.33 4.90
C TRP A 216 8.70 18.73 4.45
N GLY A 217 8.17 19.52 5.37
CA GLY A 217 7.56 20.83 5.12
C GLY A 217 8.56 21.82 4.56
N LEU A 218 9.75 21.92 5.16
CA LEU A 218 10.83 22.80 4.68
C LEU A 218 11.35 22.38 3.30
N GLY A 219 11.44 21.07 3.04
CA GLY A 219 11.76 20.58 1.71
C GLY A 219 10.65 20.83 0.68
N TYR A 220 9.38 20.68 1.08
CA TYR A 220 8.21 20.95 0.23
C TYR A 220 8.13 22.43 -0.16
N LEU A 221 8.36 23.33 0.80
CA LEU A 221 8.38 24.78 0.61
C LEU A 221 9.68 25.30 -0.02
N LYS A 222 10.65 24.43 -0.32
CA LYS A 222 11.96 24.78 -0.87
C LYS A 222 12.70 25.85 -0.06
N CYS A 223 12.63 25.78 1.28
CA CYS A 223 13.31 26.71 2.17
C CYS A 223 14.83 26.45 2.18
N VAL A 224 15.59 27.19 1.37
CA VAL A 224 17.04 27.02 1.21
C VAL A 224 17.81 27.26 2.51
N ASP A 225 17.37 28.21 3.34
CA ASP A 225 17.98 28.49 4.66
C ASP A 225 17.98 27.26 5.60
N ALA A 226 17.05 26.31 5.39
CA ALA A 226 17.00 25.10 6.19
C ALA A 226 18.02 24.03 5.75
N LEU A 227 18.71 24.23 4.61
CA LEU A 227 19.55 23.21 3.98
C LEU A 227 20.57 22.60 4.94
N TYR A 228 21.31 23.43 5.67
CA TYR A 228 22.31 22.96 6.63
C TYR A 228 21.69 22.01 7.67
N LYS A 229 20.57 22.41 8.27
CA LYS A 229 19.87 21.62 9.29
C LYS A 229 19.30 20.32 8.72
N ILE A 230 18.80 20.34 7.48
CA ILE A 230 18.32 19.13 6.78
C ILE A 230 19.49 18.17 6.48
N LYS A 231 20.69 18.67 6.15
CA LYS A 231 21.90 17.84 5.99
C LYS A 231 22.27 17.14 7.31
N CYS A 232 22.15 17.81 8.46
CA CYS A 232 22.33 17.16 9.76
C CYS A 232 21.34 16.00 9.97
N PHE A 233 20.06 16.19 9.59
CA PHE A 233 19.07 15.11 9.69
C PHE A 233 19.33 13.93 8.75
N TYR A 234 20.01 14.16 7.63
CA TYR A 234 20.45 13.09 6.73
C TYR A 234 21.54 12.19 7.34
N GLN A 235 22.23 12.66 8.39
CA GLN A 235 23.21 11.89 9.16
C GLN A 235 22.69 11.45 10.53
N HIS A 236 21.40 11.66 10.81
CA HIS A 236 20.82 11.40 12.13
C HIS A 236 20.75 9.90 12.47
N GLY A 237 20.83 9.54 13.75
CA GLY A 237 20.77 8.13 14.19
C GLY A 237 19.45 7.43 13.82
N ALA A 238 18.34 8.15 13.86
CA ALA A 238 17.00 7.65 13.49
C ALA A 238 16.81 7.49 11.96
N PRO A 239 16.61 6.27 11.42
CA PRO A 239 16.46 6.05 9.98
C PRO A 239 15.25 6.76 9.36
N SER A 240 14.16 6.93 10.12
CA SER A 240 12.96 7.62 9.67
C SER A 240 13.21 9.09 9.34
N LEU A 241 14.14 9.74 10.06
CA LEU A 241 14.55 11.13 9.81
C LEU A 241 15.51 11.22 8.63
N ARG A 242 16.51 10.31 8.53
CA ARG A 242 17.40 10.25 7.36
C ARG A 242 16.63 10.06 6.06
N LYS A 243 15.65 9.14 6.07
CA LYS A 243 14.74 8.89 4.96
C LYS A 243 13.99 10.17 4.53
N GLN A 244 13.46 10.91 5.50
CA GLN A 244 12.71 12.13 5.22
C GLN A 244 13.62 13.27 4.75
N ALA A 245 14.82 13.37 5.33
CA ALA A 245 15.84 14.34 4.95
C ALA A 245 16.32 14.09 3.51
N LEU A 246 16.58 12.83 3.14
CA LEU A 246 16.91 12.45 1.76
C LEU A 246 15.87 12.98 0.77
N ASN A 247 14.58 12.77 1.03
CA ASN A 247 13.51 13.29 0.16
C ASN A 247 13.51 14.82 0.05
N SER A 248 13.77 15.52 1.16
CA SER A 248 13.82 16.99 1.20
C SER A 248 15.07 17.54 0.53
N LEU A 249 16.23 16.88 0.65
CA LEU A 249 17.48 17.29 0.02
C LEU A 249 17.40 17.30 -1.50
N LEU A 250 16.70 16.33 -2.12
CA LEU A 250 16.51 16.33 -3.58
C LEU A 250 15.75 17.58 -4.10
N LYS A 251 15.02 18.28 -3.22
CA LYS A 251 14.30 19.51 -3.56
C LYS A 251 15.12 20.77 -3.25
N LEU A 252 16.00 20.70 -2.25
CA LEU A 252 16.76 21.84 -1.72
C LEU A 252 18.18 21.96 -2.29
N ASP A 253 18.77 20.83 -2.68
CA ASP A 253 20.16 20.72 -3.13
C ASP A 253 20.24 19.77 -4.33
N SER A 254 19.57 20.20 -5.41
CA SER A 254 19.39 19.38 -6.61
C SER A 254 20.74 18.99 -7.25
N HIS A 255 21.75 19.87 -7.18
CA HIS A 255 23.10 19.62 -7.68
C HIS A 255 23.74 18.37 -7.04
N ASN A 256 23.49 18.11 -5.76
CA ASN A 256 24.04 16.98 -5.03
C ASN A 256 23.12 15.76 -4.97
N SER A 257 21.99 15.77 -5.70
CA SER A 257 20.97 14.71 -5.68
C SER A 257 21.53 13.32 -5.91
N LYS A 258 22.40 13.16 -6.93
CA LYS A 258 23.01 11.87 -7.25
C LYS A 258 23.83 11.35 -6.08
N ALA A 259 24.66 12.19 -5.48
CA ALA A 259 25.48 11.81 -4.32
C ALA A 259 24.61 11.37 -3.14
N TYR A 260 23.53 12.09 -2.83
CA TYR A 260 22.59 11.69 -1.77
C TYR A 260 21.92 10.34 -2.04
N LEU A 261 21.49 10.10 -3.28
CA LEU A 261 20.85 8.85 -3.64
C LEU A 261 21.81 7.66 -3.58
N LEU A 262 23.04 7.82 -4.09
CA LEU A 262 24.06 6.78 -4.04
C LEU A 262 24.46 6.46 -2.60
N ASN A 263 24.63 7.47 -1.76
CA ASN A 263 24.90 7.26 -0.34
C ASN A 263 23.70 6.62 0.38
N GLY A 264 22.47 6.98 0.01
CA GLY A 264 21.26 6.39 0.55
C GLY A 264 21.15 4.89 0.24
N LEU A 265 21.62 4.43 -0.93
CA LEU A 265 21.70 3.00 -1.25
C LEU A 265 22.64 2.23 -0.34
N LYS A 266 23.68 2.89 0.20
CA LYS A 266 24.65 2.34 1.14
C LYS A 266 24.25 2.52 2.60
N ASP A 267 23.07 3.09 2.89
CA ASP A 267 22.65 3.36 4.26
C ASP A 267 22.46 2.05 5.06
N PRO A 268 22.88 2.00 6.34
CA PRO A 268 22.72 0.81 7.19
C PRO A 268 21.26 0.41 7.44
N SER A 269 20.30 1.31 7.23
CA SER A 269 18.89 0.99 7.32
C SER A 269 18.34 0.50 5.98
N PRO A 270 17.72 -0.70 5.93
CA PRO A 270 16.99 -1.16 4.75
C PRO A 270 15.90 -0.18 4.30
N SER A 271 15.30 0.56 5.24
CA SER A 271 14.22 1.51 4.96
C SER A 271 14.68 2.77 4.22
N VAL A 272 15.93 3.20 4.44
CA VAL A 272 16.55 4.34 3.75
C VAL A 272 17.06 3.89 2.38
N CYS A 273 17.73 2.73 2.31
CA CYS A 273 18.15 2.13 1.06
C CYS A 273 16.98 1.93 0.08
N LYS A 274 15.87 1.34 0.54
CA LYS A 274 14.65 1.19 -0.26
C LYS A 274 14.07 2.52 -0.73
N GLU A 275 14.14 3.56 0.10
CA GLU A 275 13.70 4.90 -0.30
C GLU A 275 14.62 5.51 -1.37
N ALA A 276 15.94 5.37 -1.24
CA ALA A 276 16.90 5.83 -2.23
C ALA A 276 16.69 5.14 -3.57
N ALA A 277 16.52 3.81 -3.59
CA ALA A 277 16.19 3.06 -4.80
C ALA A 277 14.89 3.55 -5.46
N ARG A 278 13.82 3.72 -4.67
CA ARG A 278 12.55 4.28 -5.15
C ARG A 278 12.72 5.68 -5.76
N LEU A 279 13.54 6.52 -5.12
CA LEU A 279 13.79 7.88 -5.60
C LEU A 279 14.64 7.90 -6.87
N ILE A 280 15.65 7.03 -7.00
CA ILE A 280 16.46 6.85 -8.22
C ILE A 280 15.56 6.56 -9.42
N VAL A 281 14.63 5.62 -9.29
CA VAL A 281 13.64 5.30 -10.34
C VAL A 281 12.76 6.51 -10.62
N LYS A 282 12.22 7.14 -9.58
CA LYS A 282 11.32 8.30 -9.71
C LYS A 282 12.00 9.50 -10.40
N THR A 283 13.27 9.76 -10.09
CA THR A 283 14.03 10.89 -10.64
C THR A 283 14.84 10.50 -11.87
N GLN A 284 14.67 9.27 -12.38
CA GLN A 284 15.34 8.75 -13.57
C GLN A 284 16.87 8.94 -13.53
N VAL A 285 17.48 8.71 -12.37
CA VAL A 285 18.94 8.78 -12.25
C VAL A 285 19.53 7.60 -13.01
N TYR A 286 20.30 7.92 -14.05
CA TYR A 286 21.00 6.92 -14.83
C TYR A 286 22.09 6.23 -14.01
N LEU A 287 22.05 4.89 -14.01
CA LEU A 287 23.05 4.00 -13.45
C LEU A 287 23.49 3.00 -14.54
N ASN A 288 24.76 2.64 -14.53
CA ASN A 288 25.33 1.59 -15.38
C ASN A 288 25.79 0.41 -14.52
N ALA A 289 26.23 -0.68 -15.16
CA ALA A 289 26.66 -1.89 -14.47
C ALA A 289 27.75 -1.62 -13.43
N LYS A 290 28.77 -0.85 -13.84
CA LYS A 290 29.90 -0.48 -12.97
C LYS A 290 29.45 0.31 -11.75
N ALA A 291 28.58 1.31 -11.92
CA ALA A 291 28.10 2.10 -10.80
C ALA A 291 27.31 1.25 -9.79
N LEU A 292 26.50 0.30 -10.25
CA LEU A 292 25.81 -0.64 -9.35
C LEU A 292 26.81 -1.53 -8.61
N MET A 293 27.83 -2.06 -9.29
CA MET A 293 28.86 -2.87 -8.63
C MET A 293 29.71 -2.07 -7.64
N ASP A 294 30.09 -0.83 -7.95
CA ASP A 294 30.80 0.06 -7.04
C ASP A 294 29.98 0.38 -5.78
N ILE A 295 28.65 0.38 -5.89
CA ILE A 295 27.76 0.54 -4.74
C ILE A 295 27.77 -0.72 -3.87
N ILE A 296 27.68 -1.90 -4.47
CA ILE A 296 27.70 -3.19 -3.76
C ILE A 296 29.04 -3.40 -3.07
N CYS A 297 30.15 -3.25 -3.79
CA CYS A 297 31.50 -3.43 -3.25
C CYS A 297 31.84 -2.42 -2.15
N GLY A 298 31.21 -1.24 -2.17
CA GLY A 298 31.40 -0.22 -1.15
C GLY A 298 30.38 -0.27 0.00
N SER A 299 29.71 -1.40 0.24
CA SER A 299 28.72 -1.56 1.30
C SER A 299 28.77 -2.95 1.92
N ASP A 300 28.71 -3.01 3.26
CA ASP A 300 28.66 -4.26 4.02
C ASP A 300 27.22 -4.77 4.25
N HIS A 301 26.24 -4.21 3.52
CA HIS A 301 24.83 -4.41 3.81
C HIS A 301 24.14 -5.27 2.75
N PRO A 302 23.63 -6.47 3.11
CA PRO A 302 22.97 -7.35 2.13
C PRO A 302 21.76 -6.72 1.41
N HIS A 303 21.05 -5.80 2.06
CA HIS A 303 19.93 -5.10 1.41
C HIS A 303 20.38 -4.15 0.29
N THR A 304 21.60 -3.62 0.35
CA THR A 304 22.17 -2.78 -0.71
C THR A 304 22.38 -3.59 -1.99
N ALA A 305 22.91 -4.80 -1.86
CA ALA A 305 23.07 -5.72 -2.97
C ALA A 305 21.73 -6.06 -3.65
N ARG A 306 20.71 -6.41 -2.84
CA ARG A 306 19.34 -6.66 -3.34
C ARG A 306 18.71 -5.45 -4.01
N ALA A 307 18.92 -4.25 -3.47
CA ALA A 307 18.43 -3.01 -4.08
C ALA A 307 19.10 -2.74 -5.43
N CYS A 308 20.41 -3.01 -5.55
CA CYS A 308 21.14 -2.84 -6.82
C CYS A 308 20.68 -3.85 -7.88
N VAL A 309 20.43 -5.12 -7.51
CA VAL A 309 19.82 -6.10 -8.42
C VAL A 309 18.46 -5.62 -8.90
N ALA A 310 17.59 -5.17 -8.00
CA ALA A 310 16.28 -4.63 -8.38
C ALA A 310 16.39 -3.39 -9.30
N LEU A 311 17.36 -2.51 -9.06
CA LEU A 311 17.63 -1.35 -9.93
C LEU A 311 18.21 -1.74 -11.29
N SER A 312 18.89 -2.88 -11.41
CA SER A 312 19.43 -3.36 -12.69
C SER A 312 18.33 -3.66 -13.72
N HIS A 313 17.08 -3.89 -13.31
CA HIS A 313 15.96 -4.00 -14.25
C HIS A 313 15.61 -2.68 -14.96
N GLN A 314 16.12 -1.55 -14.46
CA GLN A 314 15.86 -0.22 -15.00
C GLN A 314 17.00 0.28 -15.91
N ILE A 315 18.14 -0.41 -15.95
CA ILE A 315 19.25 -0.08 -16.85
C ILE A 315 19.04 -0.79 -18.20
N ASN A 316 19.76 -0.38 -19.24
CA ASN A 316 19.58 -1.01 -20.55
C ASN A 316 19.96 -2.51 -20.51
N LYS A 317 19.36 -3.32 -21.39
CA LYS A 317 19.49 -4.78 -21.34
C LYS A 317 20.92 -5.29 -21.43
N TRP A 318 21.82 -4.57 -22.11
CA TRP A 318 23.21 -4.95 -22.28
C TRP A 318 24.06 -4.58 -21.06
N GLU A 319 23.82 -3.41 -20.46
CA GLU A 319 24.35 -3.08 -19.13
C GLU A 319 23.89 -4.08 -18.08
N ARG A 320 22.64 -4.58 -18.17
CA ARG A 320 22.17 -5.62 -17.26
C ARG A 320 22.94 -6.94 -17.44
N VAL A 321 23.31 -7.33 -18.67
CA VAL A 321 24.21 -8.48 -18.91
C VAL A 321 25.56 -8.26 -18.24
N VAL A 322 26.19 -7.11 -18.50
CA VAL A 322 27.48 -6.75 -17.89
C VAL A 322 27.39 -6.83 -16.38
N PHE A 323 26.35 -6.24 -15.78
CA PHE A 323 26.11 -6.28 -14.33
C PHE A 323 25.97 -7.70 -13.78
N LEU A 324 25.15 -8.55 -14.40
CA LEU A 324 24.95 -9.94 -13.95
C LEU A 324 26.25 -10.74 -14.06
N LEU A 325 27.03 -10.54 -15.12
CA LEU A 325 28.35 -11.17 -15.26
C LEU A 325 29.33 -10.67 -14.20
N MET A 326 29.38 -9.36 -13.92
CA MET A 326 30.21 -8.81 -12.84
C MET A 326 29.84 -9.37 -11.47
N LEU A 327 28.54 -9.57 -11.20
CA LEU A 327 28.07 -10.21 -9.97
C LEU A 327 28.57 -11.64 -9.84
N MET A 328 28.45 -12.44 -10.92
CA MET A 328 28.85 -13.86 -10.90
C MET A 328 30.37 -14.07 -10.85
N SER A 329 31.14 -13.17 -11.46
CA SER A 329 32.60 -13.23 -11.48
C SER A 329 33.26 -12.66 -10.22
N ASN A 330 32.50 -11.97 -9.34
CA ASN A 330 33.02 -11.42 -8.09
C ASN A 330 32.67 -12.33 -6.91
N GLU A 331 33.66 -13.08 -6.42
CA GLU A 331 33.45 -14.05 -5.33
C GLU A 331 32.92 -13.41 -4.04
N GLN A 332 33.39 -12.22 -3.67
CA GLN A 332 32.94 -11.55 -2.44
C GLN A 332 31.46 -11.17 -2.52
N VAL A 333 31.01 -10.74 -3.70
CA VAL A 333 29.63 -10.27 -3.92
C VAL A 333 28.68 -11.44 -4.15
N VAL A 334 29.09 -12.46 -4.89
CA VAL A 334 28.22 -13.59 -5.25
C VAL A 334 27.74 -14.38 -4.02
N PHE A 335 28.51 -14.39 -2.92
CA PHE A 335 28.09 -15.01 -1.65
C PHE A 335 26.97 -14.24 -0.92
N MET A 336 26.67 -13.00 -1.31
CA MET A 336 25.54 -12.24 -0.74
C MET A 336 24.17 -12.70 -1.25
N PHE A 337 24.15 -13.57 -2.26
CA PHE A 337 22.96 -14.06 -2.95
C PHE A 337 22.88 -15.58 -2.87
N ASP A 338 21.66 -16.10 -2.77
CA ASP A 338 21.44 -17.53 -2.97
C ASP A 338 21.52 -17.87 -4.47
N GLU A 339 21.87 -19.11 -4.77
CA GLU A 339 22.02 -19.57 -6.15
C GLU A 339 20.70 -19.47 -6.95
N GLY A 340 19.56 -19.63 -6.27
CA GLY A 340 18.23 -19.50 -6.86
C GLY A 340 17.90 -18.08 -7.31
N GLN A 341 18.32 -17.06 -6.54
CA GLN A 341 18.19 -15.64 -6.91
C GLN A 341 18.94 -15.33 -8.20
N ILE A 342 20.20 -15.76 -8.30
CA ILE A 342 21.01 -15.53 -9.51
C ILE A 342 20.40 -16.26 -10.72
N LYS A 343 19.95 -17.52 -10.54
CA LYS A 343 19.25 -18.27 -11.59
C LYS A 343 17.98 -17.58 -12.07
N SER A 344 17.18 -17.06 -11.14
CA SER A 344 15.96 -16.30 -11.45
C SER A 344 16.28 -15.03 -12.25
N GLU A 345 17.33 -14.29 -11.89
CA GLU A 345 17.74 -13.09 -12.64
C GLU A 345 18.21 -13.40 -14.07
N LEU A 346 18.95 -14.50 -14.26
CA LEU A 346 19.36 -14.96 -15.59
C LEU A 346 18.16 -15.39 -16.44
N ALA A 347 17.21 -16.12 -15.84
CA ALA A 347 15.97 -16.54 -16.51
C ALA A 347 15.12 -15.33 -16.91
N ASN A 348 14.90 -14.39 -15.99
CA ASN A 348 14.15 -13.15 -16.25
C ASN A 348 14.76 -12.35 -17.42
N TRP A 349 16.09 -12.27 -17.50
CA TRP A 349 16.74 -11.64 -18.65
C TRP A 349 16.50 -12.41 -19.96
N GLY A 350 16.59 -13.75 -19.92
CA GLY A 350 16.32 -14.64 -21.06
C GLY A 350 14.88 -14.57 -21.58
N ASP A 351 13.91 -14.29 -20.71
CA ASP A 351 12.51 -14.09 -21.13
C ASP A 351 12.28 -12.69 -21.72
N ASP A 352 13.06 -11.69 -21.28
CA ASP A 352 12.88 -10.29 -21.63
C ASP A 352 13.77 -9.80 -22.80
N TYR A 353 14.85 -10.50 -23.19
CA TYR A 353 15.88 -9.94 -24.09
C TYR A 353 15.36 -9.57 -25.50
N ASN A 354 14.32 -10.27 -25.97
CA ASN A 354 13.65 -10.02 -27.26
C ASN A 354 12.64 -8.87 -27.22
N ARG A 355 12.36 -8.27 -26.06
CA ARG A 355 11.40 -7.16 -25.92
C ARG A 355 11.98 -5.79 -26.31
N SER A 356 13.26 -5.73 -26.66
CA SER A 356 13.97 -4.51 -27.07
C SER A 356 14.91 -4.79 -28.24
N PHE A 357 14.87 -3.97 -29.28
CA PHE A 357 15.73 -4.09 -30.48
C PHE A 357 17.09 -3.36 -30.35
N ILE A 358 17.41 -2.84 -29.17
CA ILE A 358 18.69 -2.16 -28.92
C ILE A 358 19.84 -3.16 -29.09
N GLN A 359 20.85 -2.79 -29.88
CA GLN A 359 22.07 -3.58 -30.10
C GLN A 359 23.16 -3.20 -29.10
N PRO A 360 24.08 -4.13 -28.75
CA PRO A 360 25.18 -3.84 -27.85
C PRO A 360 26.23 -2.97 -28.56
N THR A 361 26.90 -2.11 -27.81
CA THR A 361 28.07 -1.38 -28.32
C THR A 361 29.29 -2.31 -28.42
N GLN A 362 30.29 -1.95 -29.23
CA GLN A 362 31.54 -2.73 -29.33
C GLN A 362 32.26 -2.86 -27.98
N ALA A 363 32.22 -1.81 -27.15
CA ALA A 363 32.76 -1.83 -25.80
C ALA A 363 32.03 -2.86 -24.92
N GLN A 364 30.70 -2.91 -24.99
CA GLN A 364 29.90 -3.89 -24.25
C GLN A 364 30.15 -5.32 -24.74
N ILE A 365 30.26 -5.55 -26.06
CA ILE A 365 30.61 -6.87 -26.60
C ILE A 365 31.95 -7.34 -26.03
N TYR A 366 32.96 -6.48 -26.06
CA TYR A 366 34.29 -6.79 -25.52
C TYR A 366 34.22 -7.10 -24.01
N GLU A 367 33.54 -6.25 -23.23
CA GLU A 367 33.40 -6.42 -21.78
C GLU A 367 32.65 -7.71 -21.42
N ILE A 368 31.56 -8.02 -22.13
CA ILE A 368 30.79 -9.26 -21.95
C ILE A 368 31.68 -10.48 -22.20
N ARG A 369 32.47 -10.50 -23.29
CA ARG A 369 33.38 -11.60 -23.60
C ARG A 369 34.41 -11.84 -22.49
N VAL A 370 35.02 -10.76 -22.01
CA VAL A 370 36.02 -10.83 -20.93
C VAL A 370 35.38 -11.37 -19.66
N LEU A 371 34.22 -10.84 -19.26
CA LEU A 371 33.55 -11.27 -18.02
C LEU A 371 33.03 -12.72 -18.11
N MET A 372 32.51 -13.15 -19.27
CA MET A 372 32.04 -14.51 -19.48
C MET A 372 33.15 -15.55 -19.29
N ALA A 373 34.38 -15.25 -19.70
CA ALA A 373 35.54 -16.12 -19.49
C ALA A 373 35.91 -16.27 -18.01
N GLY A 374 35.57 -15.27 -17.18
CA GLY A 374 35.85 -15.25 -15.75
C GLY A 374 34.78 -15.87 -14.86
N VAL A 375 33.61 -16.27 -15.40
CA VAL A 375 32.54 -16.87 -14.58
C VAL A 375 32.88 -18.32 -14.23
N PRO A 376 32.88 -18.73 -12.94
CA PRO A 376 33.09 -20.11 -12.55
C PRO A 376 31.95 -21.01 -13.04
N THR A 377 32.18 -21.73 -14.14
CA THR A 377 31.13 -22.54 -14.83
C THR A 377 30.58 -23.69 -13.99
N THR A 378 31.28 -24.11 -12.93
CA THR A 378 30.86 -25.17 -12.01
C THR A 378 29.71 -24.77 -11.08
N ARG A 379 29.55 -23.48 -10.78
CA ARG A 379 28.57 -22.97 -9.79
C ARG A 379 27.18 -22.67 -10.36
N PHE A 380 27.05 -22.46 -11.68
CA PHE A 380 25.79 -21.99 -12.31
C PHE A 380 25.39 -22.79 -13.56
N SER A 381 25.86 -24.03 -13.66
CA SER A 381 26.08 -24.75 -14.93
C SER A 381 24.89 -24.86 -15.89
N GLU A 382 23.65 -25.04 -15.44
CA GLU A 382 22.52 -25.21 -16.37
C GLU A 382 21.99 -23.88 -16.92
N HIS A 383 21.70 -22.91 -16.05
CA HIS A 383 21.10 -21.63 -16.45
C HIS A 383 22.12 -20.68 -17.08
N PHE A 384 23.38 -20.76 -16.65
CA PHE A 384 24.47 -20.03 -17.30
C PHE A 384 24.74 -20.53 -18.72
N ARG A 385 24.57 -21.84 -19.00
CA ARG A 385 24.70 -22.38 -20.37
C ARG A 385 23.62 -21.83 -21.28
N SER A 386 22.37 -21.78 -20.84
CA SER A 386 21.26 -21.20 -21.61
C SER A 386 21.48 -19.71 -21.87
N PHE A 387 21.90 -18.96 -20.84
CA PHE A 387 22.25 -17.54 -20.97
C PHE A 387 23.43 -17.30 -21.93
N ALA A 388 24.51 -18.06 -21.78
CA ALA A 388 25.69 -17.98 -22.66
C ALA A 388 25.35 -18.39 -24.10
N HIS A 389 24.47 -19.38 -24.29
CA HIS A 389 23.98 -19.76 -25.60
C HIS A 389 23.17 -18.62 -26.25
N ALA A 390 22.28 -17.97 -25.49
CA ALA A 390 21.52 -16.81 -25.98
C ALA A 390 22.44 -15.63 -26.37
N LEU A 391 23.53 -15.38 -25.65
CA LEU A 391 24.51 -14.36 -26.05
C LEU A 391 25.26 -14.75 -27.34
N LYS A 392 25.61 -16.04 -27.50
CA LYS A 392 26.26 -16.56 -28.71
C LYS A 392 25.36 -16.49 -29.95
N THR A 393 24.06 -16.78 -29.82
CA THR A 393 23.11 -16.64 -30.93
C THR A 393 22.92 -15.17 -31.36
N LEU A 394 23.23 -14.24 -30.47
CA LEU A 394 23.27 -12.79 -30.75
C LEU A 394 24.64 -12.31 -31.27
N GLY A 395 25.55 -13.23 -31.63
CA GLY A 395 26.86 -12.91 -32.22
C GLY A 395 27.96 -12.54 -31.21
N ILE A 396 27.71 -12.72 -29.91
CA ILE A 396 28.69 -12.51 -28.85
C ILE A 396 29.35 -13.87 -28.53
N HIS A 397 30.41 -14.19 -29.27
CA HIS A 397 31.21 -15.40 -29.09
C HIS A 397 32.19 -15.34 -27.93
#